data_AF-A0A1V5SAX5-F1
#
_entry.id   AF-A0A1V5SAX5-F1
#
_cell.length_a   1.000
_cell.length_b   1.000
_cell.length_c   1.000
_cell.angle_alpha   90.00
_cell.angle_beta   90.00
_cell.angle_gamma   90.00
#
_symmetry.space_group_name_H-M   'P 1'
#
loop_
_entity.id
_entity.type
_entity.pdbx_description
1 polymer ?
#
loop_
_entity_poly.entity_id
_entity_poly.type
_entity_poly.pdbx_seq_one_letter_code
_entity_poly.pdbx_strand_id
1 'polypeptide(L)'
;MKKILLLMMMKKILLLMMIAALVFSCKTKQPLTSTRALETVNVGAAPNDGTGDPLRTAFQKVNAAIEVMNDVSLDQATGSTGTGNLVFSASPTLTGTVTLPTATSIGDVSSTEIGYVDNVTSNIQTQLTARQYEEYDYYIEESGGTVYARPSPNTSLTAYSDALLSEVLNSAMGELTTGGKIFIAAGTYEGVDTMRVPYDNITLQGAGRYKTILKMKDNMDVGKTTFYGFVQVRNIDHFVLKDLELDGNGANQTKIDDGTTVTAICNGIHFYSSKHSRVENCFIHDFTMFGVRAHGTTHYLKIDNCHFKDNYWNNVTYSLGTKFCEVNESLLEGASDVGIALYGENATVSNSLIKYVTGTKGSGNTKVGISFESHVDYPRPKFHKIYNTTIKGAGMTVGVMSNKMEGGSTGCVIDGCTIDSAQYGISNYGDSMKIVNNTILNTSLVGVYVNMGDYNYIANNVVQSRINAYALWFWYDDGDGSTYNTVTNNTLRGGRYAYPIRIGAGCNYNRIINNHLYAQNAPGMVQDAGTGTVYNNNYDATNSLWLPNTGSGRAVQYTGDGVSVDFGEAYLKLTPVASPPGSPTEGTIYMDTDHHLYVYNGSTWVQLDN
;
A
#
# COMPACT_ATOMS: atom_id res chain seq x y z
N MET A 1 83.02 82.28 52.96
CA MET A 1 81.90 82.73 52.09
C MET A 1 81.58 81.79 50.92
N LYS A 2 82.56 81.23 50.19
CA LYS A 2 82.29 80.29 49.06
C LYS A 2 81.43 79.05 49.40
N LYS A 3 81.50 78.50 50.62
CA LYS A 3 80.69 77.33 51.04
C LYS A 3 79.20 77.62 51.30
N ILE A 4 78.84 78.85 51.70
CA ILE A 4 77.42 79.25 51.89
C ILE A 4 76.76 79.49 50.52
N LEU A 5 77.51 80.03 49.56
CA LEU A 5 77.06 80.20 48.18
C LEU A 5 76.82 78.86 47.48
N LEU A 6 77.69 77.86 47.74
CA LEU A 6 77.55 76.51 47.17
C LEU A 6 76.35 75.75 47.75
N LEU A 7 76.07 75.87 49.06
CA LEU A 7 74.91 75.24 49.69
C LEU A 7 73.58 75.89 49.27
N MET A 8 73.56 77.21 49.07
CA MET A 8 72.40 77.92 48.52
C MET A 8 72.17 77.62 47.04
N MET A 9 73.23 77.42 46.25
CA MET A 9 73.12 76.97 44.86
C MET A 9 72.65 75.51 44.77
N MET A 10 73.14 74.60 45.62
CA MET A 10 72.69 73.20 45.62
C MET A 10 71.25 73.03 46.10
N LYS A 11 70.79 73.79 47.11
CA LYS A 11 69.36 73.80 47.50
C LYS A 11 68.46 74.38 46.40
N LYS A 12 68.92 75.40 45.66
CA LYS A 12 68.19 75.93 44.50
C LYS A 12 68.15 74.92 43.35
N ILE A 13 69.22 74.19 43.10
CA ILE A 13 69.27 73.16 42.04
C ILE A 13 68.40 71.95 42.39
N LEU A 14 68.41 71.50 43.65
CA LEU A 14 67.58 70.37 44.09
C LEU A 14 66.08 70.74 44.12
N LEU A 15 65.74 71.96 44.52
CA LEU A 15 64.38 72.50 44.44
C LEU A 15 63.93 72.69 42.97
N LEU A 16 64.84 73.09 42.07
CA LEU A 16 64.57 73.14 40.62
C LEU A 16 64.35 71.75 40.03
N MET A 17 65.10 70.73 40.48
CA MET A 17 64.94 69.35 40.02
C MET A 17 63.65 68.70 40.55
N MET A 18 63.24 68.99 41.80
CA MET A 18 61.94 68.52 42.33
C MET A 18 60.75 69.23 41.67
N ILE A 19 60.85 70.54 41.38
CA ILE A 19 59.82 71.26 40.61
C ILE A 19 59.80 70.76 39.17
N ALA A 20 60.95 70.48 38.54
CA ALA A 20 61.02 69.88 37.21
C ALA A 20 60.42 68.47 37.17
N ALA A 21 60.66 67.63 38.18
CA ALA A 21 60.05 66.29 38.26
C ALA A 21 58.53 66.34 38.50
N LEU A 22 58.03 67.29 39.30
CA LEU A 22 56.59 67.52 39.47
C LEU A 22 55.94 68.05 38.18
N VAL A 23 56.66 68.87 37.42
CA VAL A 23 56.24 69.39 36.10
C VAL A 23 56.31 68.31 35.00
N PHE A 24 57.23 67.34 35.10
CA PHE A 24 57.30 66.21 34.16
C PHE A 24 56.30 65.08 34.44
N SER A 25 55.86 64.89 35.69
CA SER A 25 54.88 63.84 36.04
C SER A 25 53.42 64.33 36.04
N CYS A 26 53.17 65.63 36.00
CA CYS A 26 51.91 66.11 35.46
C CYS A 26 51.95 65.85 33.95
N LYS A 27 51.42 64.70 33.51
CA LYS A 27 50.92 64.55 32.15
C LYS A 27 49.80 65.58 31.95
N THR A 28 50.16 66.84 31.77
CA THR A 28 49.35 67.75 30.96
C THR A 28 49.20 67.03 29.64
N LYS A 29 47.94 66.71 29.29
CA LYS A 29 47.54 66.23 27.97
C LYS A 29 48.51 66.84 26.96
N GLN A 30 49.36 66.03 26.33
CA GLN A 30 50.09 66.53 25.18
C GLN A 30 49.00 67.07 24.25
N PRO A 31 49.00 68.37 23.92
CA PRO A 31 48.14 68.83 22.87
C PRO A 31 48.56 67.99 21.67
N LEU A 32 47.58 67.37 21.00
CA LEU A 32 47.74 66.90 19.65
C LEU A 32 48.53 68.00 18.93
N THR A 33 49.77 67.72 18.54
CA THR A 33 50.54 68.62 17.69
C THR A 33 49.91 68.51 16.31
N SER A 34 48.71 69.05 16.18
CA SER A 34 48.24 69.65 14.94
C SER A 34 49.24 70.76 14.66
N THR A 35 50.01 70.59 13.60
CA THR A 35 50.84 71.63 12.99
C THR A 35 49.98 72.72 12.33
N ARG A 36 48.77 72.98 12.82
CA ARG A 36 48.00 74.16 12.44
C ARG A 36 48.26 75.26 13.45
N ALA A 37 49.00 76.26 12.98
CA ALA A 37 49.14 77.53 13.68
C ALA A 37 47.75 78.08 14.04
N LEU A 38 47.65 78.66 15.25
CA LEU A 38 46.47 79.34 15.81
C LEU A 38 45.43 79.79 14.77
N GLU A 39 44.30 79.08 14.70
CA GLU A 39 43.09 79.53 13.98
C GLU A 39 42.19 80.40 14.88
N THR A 40 42.62 80.70 16.10
CA THR A 40 41.93 81.65 16.97
C THR A 40 42.32 83.09 16.60
N VAL A 41 41.32 83.97 16.57
CA VAL A 41 41.55 85.39 16.37
C VAL A 41 42.23 85.94 17.62
N ASN A 42 43.41 86.56 17.46
CA ASN A 42 44.07 87.23 18.58
C ASN A 42 43.21 88.42 19.03
N VAL A 43 42.60 88.29 20.20
CA VAL A 43 41.73 89.34 20.75
C VAL A 43 42.50 90.38 21.57
N GLY A 44 43.82 90.26 21.74
CA GLY A 44 44.64 91.17 22.56
C GLY A 44 44.36 91.06 24.07
N ALA A 45 45.07 91.84 24.90
CA ALA A 45 45.01 91.71 26.37
C ALA A 45 44.04 92.69 27.11
N ALA A 46 43.54 93.76 26.47
CA ALA A 46 42.74 94.82 27.12
C ALA A 46 41.38 95.13 26.40
N PRO A 47 40.25 95.30 27.13
CA PRO A 47 38.94 95.68 26.56
C PRO A 47 39.06 96.94 25.67
N ASN A 48 38.32 97.01 24.55
CA ASN A 48 38.40 98.20 23.69
C ASN A 48 37.38 99.25 24.12
N ASP A 49 37.72 100.03 25.14
CA ASP A 49 36.96 101.13 25.69
C ASP A 49 37.66 102.50 25.57
N GLY A 50 37.35 103.22 24.49
CA GLY A 50 36.87 104.56 24.81
C GLY A 50 35.71 104.50 25.81
N THR A 51 34.77 103.54 25.62
CA THR A 51 33.75 102.99 26.54
C THR A 51 32.72 102.17 25.76
N GLY A 52 33.07 100.93 25.40
CA GLY A 52 32.07 99.95 24.97
C GLY A 52 32.64 98.83 24.12
N ASP A 53 32.32 97.59 24.52
CA ASP A 53 32.80 96.35 23.91
C ASP A 53 31.72 95.76 22.98
N PRO A 54 31.93 95.70 21.64
CA PRO A 54 31.09 94.84 20.80
C PRO A 54 31.90 93.80 20.00
N LEU A 55 33.22 93.96 19.87
CA LEU A 55 34.07 93.14 19.00
C LEU A 55 34.88 92.08 19.76
N ARG A 56 35.40 92.39 20.96
CA ARG A 56 36.22 91.44 21.73
C ARG A 56 35.42 90.25 22.22
N THR A 57 34.25 90.50 22.83
CA THR A 57 33.35 89.42 23.27
C THR A 57 32.83 88.59 22.08
N ALA A 58 32.61 89.21 20.92
CA ALA A 58 32.24 88.50 19.71
C ALA A 58 33.39 87.58 19.23
N PHE A 59 34.62 88.09 19.17
CA PHE A 59 35.79 87.27 18.80
C PHE A 59 36.13 86.19 19.82
N GLN A 60 35.88 86.40 21.11
CA GLN A 60 36.02 85.36 22.13
C GLN A 60 34.98 84.25 21.96
N LYS A 61 33.72 84.58 21.63
CA LYS A 61 32.69 83.59 21.29
C LYS A 61 33.03 82.83 20.01
N VAL A 62 33.61 83.52 19.02
CA VAL A 62 34.13 82.89 17.79
C VAL A 62 35.26 81.93 18.12
N ASN A 63 36.22 82.32 18.97
CA ASN A 63 37.30 81.43 19.41
C ASN A 63 36.79 80.21 20.18
N ALA A 64 35.79 80.38 21.06
CA ALA A 64 35.17 79.26 21.76
C ALA A 64 34.44 78.29 20.80
N ALA A 65 33.78 78.82 19.76
CA ALA A 65 33.18 78.00 18.72
C ALA A 65 34.25 77.26 17.88
N ILE A 66 35.36 77.92 17.56
CA ILE A 66 36.53 77.32 16.86
C ILE A 66 37.15 76.22 17.71
N GLU A 67 37.25 76.39 19.03
CA GLU A 67 37.75 75.37 19.95
C GLU A 67 36.81 74.15 20.02
N VAL A 68 35.50 74.35 20.09
CA VAL A 68 34.52 73.23 20.03
C VAL A 68 34.60 72.51 18.68
N MET A 69 34.75 73.24 17.57
CA MET A 69 34.91 72.64 16.24
C MET A 69 36.24 71.88 16.09
N ASN A 70 37.28 72.24 16.84
CA ASN A 70 38.55 71.51 16.87
C ASN A 70 38.51 70.27 17.78
N ASP A 71 37.71 70.29 18.85
CA ASP A 71 37.52 69.14 19.76
C ASP A 71 36.58 68.07 19.15
N VAL A 72 35.63 68.51 18.31
CA VAL A 72 34.95 67.64 17.35
C VAL A 72 35.96 67.33 16.25
N SER A 73 36.80 66.31 16.47
CA SER A 73 37.81 65.80 15.53
C SER A 73 37.18 65.28 14.23
N LEU A 74 36.53 66.15 13.47
CA LEU A 74 35.77 65.91 12.25
C LEU A 74 36.67 65.91 11.00
N ASP A 75 37.97 66.19 11.17
CA ASP A 75 38.98 66.15 10.10
C ASP A 75 39.27 64.71 9.62
N GLN A 76 38.74 63.70 10.31
CA GLN A 76 38.70 62.29 9.87
C GLN A 76 37.40 61.93 9.14
N ALA A 77 36.38 62.79 9.13
CA ALA A 77 35.05 62.47 8.60
C ALA A 77 34.77 63.13 7.24
N THR A 78 35.59 64.09 6.79
CA THR A 78 35.41 64.74 5.50
C THR A 78 36.54 64.39 4.53
N GLY A 79 36.47 63.19 3.95
CA GLY A 79 36.88 63.01 2.56
C GLY A 79 38.29 62.49 2.26
N SER A 80 38.86 61.60 3.07
CA SER A 80 40.03 60.82 2.62
C SER A 80 39.95 59.38 3.13
N THR A 81 40.32 58.43 2.27
CA THR A 81 40.44 57.00 2.54
C THR A 81 41.49 56.72 3.63
N GLY A 82 41.16 57.02 4.88
CA GLY A 82 42.00 56.73 6.03
C GLY A 82 42.01 55.23 6.30
N THR A 83 43.20 54.65 6.42
CA THR A 83 43.45 53.30 6.93
C THR A 83 43.20 53.16 8.44
N GLY A 84 42.45 54.10 9.04
CA GLY A 84 42.12 54.10 10.45
C GLY A 84 40.89 53.25 10.73
N ASN A 85 40.97 52.35 11.73
CA ASN A 85 39.79 51.68 12.24
C ASN A 85 38.80 52.72 12.77
N LEU A 86 37.67 52.88 12.08
CA LEU A 86 36.48 53.53 12.63
C LEU A 86 35.88 52.58 13.67
N VAL A 87 36.14 52.84 14.94
CA VAL A 87 35.50 52.11 16.04
C VAL A 87 34.11 52.71 16.23
N PHE A 88 33.09 52.04 15.73
CA PHE A 88 31.72 52.41 16.02
C PHE A 88 31.37 52.09 17.48
N SER A 89 30.48 52.88 18.10
CA SER A 89 29.83 52.49 19.35
C SER A 89 29.11 51.15 19.20
N ALA A 90 28.82 50.45 20.31
CA ALA A 90 28.04 49.21 20.27
C ALA A 90 26.74 49.41 19.44
N SER A 91 26.47 48.50 18.52
CA SER A 91 25.30 48.52 17.61
C SER A 91 25.26 49.71 16.62
N PRO A 92 26.27 49.87 15.74
CA PRO A 92 26.16 50.86 14.65
C PRO A 92 24.96 50.54 13.76
N THR A 93 24.19 51.57 13.43
CA THR A 93 23.24 51.52 12.31
C THR A 93 23.87 52.23 11.13
N LEU A 94 24.24 51.49 10.09
CA LEU A 94 24.76 52.04 8.83
C LEU A 94 23.57 52.26 7.88
N THR A 95 23.38 53.47 7.39
CA THR A 95 22.35 53.81 6.39
C THR A 95 23.00 54.13 5.05
N GLY A 96 22.40 53.66 3.94
CA GLY A 96 22.92 53.86 2.58
C GLY A 96 23.71 52.67 2.04
N THR A 97 24.48 52.87 0.96
CA THR A 97 25.30 51.83 0.34
C THR A 97 26.58 51.58 1.15
N VAL A 98 26.77 50.35 1.61
CA VAL A 98 27.98 49.91 2.31
C VAL A 98 28.78 49.00 1.39
N THR A 99 29.95 49.45 0.95
CA THR A 99 30.88 48.61 0.17
C THR A 99 31.84 47.90 1.13
N LEU A 100 31.70 46.58 1.22
CA LEU A 100 32.53 45.74 2.08
C LEU A 100 33.77 45.22 1.32
N PRO A 101 34.97 45.20 1.92
CA PRO A 101 36.13 44.57 1.30
C PRO A 101 35.96 43.04 1.19
N THR A 102 36.68 42.41 0.26
CA THR A 102 36.62 40.96 0.00
C THR A 102 37.07 40.09 1.18
N ALA A 103 37.66 40.67 2.22
CA ALA A 103 38.07 39.98 3.45
C ALA A 103 37.06 40.12 4.60
N THR A 104 35.87 40.66 4.35
CA THR A 104 34.87 40.88 5.42
C THR A 104 34.30 39.57 5.93
N SER A 105 34.32 39.36 7.25
CA SER A 105 33.54 38.32 7.93
C SER A 105 32.45 38.96 8.79
N ILE A 106 31.29 38.30 8.89
CA ILE A 106 30.21 38.69 9.81
C ILE A 106 30.06 37.56 10.82
N GLY A 107 30.66 37.73 12.00
CA GLY A 107 30.80 36.64 12.97
C GLY A 107 31.70 35.53 12.41
N ASP A 108 31.19 34.29 12.47
CA ASP A 108 31.87 33.11 11.91
C ASP A 108 31.65 32.94 10.40
N VAL A 109 30.81 33.78 9.78
CA VAL A 109 30.53 33.71 8.34
C VAL A 109 31.63 34.44 7.56
N SER A 110 32.36 33.70 6.74
CA SER A 110 33.43 34.22 5.88
C SER A 110 32.89 35.03 4.70
N SER A 111 33.77 35.81 4.05
CA SER A 111 33.43 36.52 2.81
C SER A 111 33.03 35.58 1.67
N THR A 112 33.58 34.36 1.64
CA THR A 112 33.18 33.30 0.71
C THR A 112 31.72 32.88 0.95
N GLU A 113 31.33 32.70 2.21
CA GLU A 113 29.95 32.31 2.56
C GLU A 113 28.94 33.44 2.33
N ILE A 114 29.33 34.69 2.56
CA ILE A 114 28.54 35.87 2.16
C ILE A 114 28.42 35.94 0.63
N GLY A 115 29.46 35.55 -0.10
CA GLY A 115 29.43 35.46 -1.56
C GLY A 115 28.42 34.44 -2.10
N TYR A 116 28.08 33.40 -1.33
CA TYR A 116 27.06 32.42 -1.75
C TYR A 116 25.64 32.99 -1.85
N VAL A 117 25.39 34.16 -1.26
CA VAL A 117 24.10 34.87 -1.36
C VAL A 117 24.13 36.05 -2.35
N ASP A 118 25.21 36.18 -3.13
CA ASP A 118 25.27 37.15 -4.22
C ASP A 118 24.17 36.88 -5.26
N ASN A 119 23.58 37.93 -5.82
CA ASN A 119 22.44 37.88 -6.76
C ASN A 119 21.10 37.36 -6.19
N VAL A 120 20.95 37.23 -4.86
CA VAL A 120 19.64 36.98 -4.24
C VAL A 120 18.75 38.22 -4.39
N THR A 121 17.75 38.15 -5.27
CA THR A 121 16.83 39.27 -5.61
C THR A 121 15.53 39.30 -4.79
N SER A 122 15.30 38.30 -3.91
CA SER A 122 14.10 38.17 -3.08
C SER A 122 14.42 37.46 -1.77
N ASN A 123 13.42 37.26 -0.89
CA ASN A 123 13.64 36.55 0.38
C ASN A 123 14.27 35.16 0.11
N ILE A 124 15.44 34.90 0.72
CA ILE A 124 16.18 33.65 0.55
C ILE A 124 15.34 32.42 0.90
N GLN A 125 14.41 32.55 1.86
CA GLN A 125 13.46 31.50 2.21
C GLN A 125 12.50 31.19 1.05
N THR A 126 12.07 32.20 0.29
CA THR A 126 11.25 32.00 -0.92
C THR A 126 12.02 31.24 -1.99
N GLN A 127 13.32 31.53 -2.18
CA GLN A 127 14.15 30.83 -3.14
C GLN A 127 14.46 29.38 -2.72
N LEU A 128 14.65 29.14 -1.42
CA LEU A 128 14.85 27.80 -0.87
C LEU A 128 13.56 26.97 -0.88
N THR A 129 12.41 27.55 -0.54
CA THR A 129 11.11 26.88 -0.62
C THR A 129 10.76 26.53 -2.06
N ALA A 130 11.09 27.39 -3.03
CA ALA A 130 10.95 27.08 -4.45
C ALA A 130 11.88 25.96 -4.93
N ARG A 131 12.90 25.56 -4.16
CA ARG A 131 13.83 24.46 -4.50
C ARG A 131 13.54 23.15 -3.77
N GLN A 132 12.49 23.10 -2.94
CA GLN A 132 12.04 21.89 -2.25
C GLN A 132 11.21 20.99 -3.19
N TYR A 133 11.74 20.74 -4.39
CA TYR A 133 11.06 20.02 -5.46
C TYR A 133 10.97 18.53 -5.18
N GLU A 134 9.80 17.95 -5.44
CA GLU A 134 9.66 16.53 -5.72
C GLU A 134 10.68 16.13 -6.80
N GLU A 135 11.42 15.04 -6.59
CA GLU A 135 12.36 14.53 -7.58
C GLU A 135 11.57 14.08 -8.82
N TYR A 136 11.66 14.83 -9.91
CA TYR A 136 11.09 14.52 -11.23
C TYR A 136 12.01 15.02 -12.34
N ASP A 137 11.91 14.43 -13.52
CA ASP A 137 12.57 14.87 -14.75
C ASP A 137 11.67 15.84 -15.54
N TYR A 138 10.36 15.59 -15.54
CA TYR A 138 9.35 16.47 -16.11
C TYR A 138 8.23 16.75 -15.12
N TYR A 139 7.80 18.02 -15.08
CA TYR A 139 6.58 18.47 -14.44
C TYR A 139 5.55 18.84 -15.50
N ILE A 140 4.40 18.17 -15.48
CA ILE A 140 3.30 18.41 -16.41
C ILE A 140 2.19 19.20 -15.72
N GLU A 141 1.75 20.28 -16.35
CA GLU A 141 0.59 21.07 -15.93
C GLU A 141 -0.21 21.58 -17.14
N GLU A 142 -1.48 21.86 -16.93
CA GLU A 142 -2.32 22.56 -17.92
C GLU A 142 -2.53 24.02 -17.51
N SER A 143 -2.38 24.93 -18.46
CA SER A 143 -2.68 26.35 -18.29
C SER A 143 -3.21 26.94 -19.58
N GLY A 144 -4.38 27.60 -19.51
CA GLY A 144 -5.00 28.23 -20.67
C GLY A 144 -5.36 27.27 -21.81
N GLY A 145 -5.71 26.01 -21.49
CA GLY A 145 -6.02 24.97 -22.49
C GLY A 145 -4.80 24.40 -23.21
N THR A 146 -3.59 24.72 -22.74
CA THR A 146 -2.34 24.13 -23.22
C THR A 146 -1.71 23.33 -22.09
N VAL A 147 -1.34 22.09 -22.38
CA VAL A 147 -0.56 21.23 -21.49
C VAL A 147 0.92 21.50 -21.74
N TYR A 148 1.70 21.64 -20.69
CA TYR A 148 3.14 21.88 -20.73
C TYR A 148 3.87 20.76 -20.01
N ALA A 149 4.92 20.18 -20.61
CA ALA A 149 5.94 19.42 -19.90
C ALA A 149 7.16 20.32 -19.68
N ARG A 150 7.37 20.72 -18.43
CA ARG A 150 8.51 21.53 -18.01
C ARG A 150 9.61 20.61 -17.49
N PRO A 151 10.80 20.62 -18.11
CA PRO A 151 11.92 19.83 -17.60
C PRO A 151 12.36 20.36 -16.24
N SER A 152 12.91 19.48 -15.41
CA SER A 152 13.47 19.84 -14.12
C SER A 152 14.57 20.90 -14.27
N PRO A 153 14.67 21.88 -13.36
CA PRO A 153 15.69 22.92 -13.45
C PRO A 153 17.10 22.33 -13.53
N ASN A 154 17.94 22.92 -14.39
CA ASN A 154 19.33 22.49 -14.63
C ASN A 154 19.50 21.14 -15.35
N THR A 155 18.46 20.63 -16.01
CA THR A 155 18.59 19.50 -16.95
C THR A 155 18.81 19.99 -18.38
N SER A 156 19.31 19.10 -19.25
CA SER A 156 19.39 19.33 -20.70
C SER A 156 18.14 18.86 -21.46
N LEU A 157 17.08 18.51 -20.74
CA LEU A 157 15.84 17.98 -21.31
C LEU A 157 15.05 19.07 -22.03
N THR A 158 14.37 18.70 -23.11
CA THR A 158 13.61 19.63 -23.96
C THR A 158 12.22 19.88 -23.38
N ALA A 159 11.75 21.13 -23.34
CA ALA A 159 10.37 21.42 -22.94
C ALA A 159 9.37 21.12 -24.08
N TYR A 160 8.19 20.62 -23.73
CA TYR A 160 7.10 20.33 -24.69
C TYR A 160 5.82 21.03 -24.30
N SER A 161 4.96 21.30 -25.30
CA SER A 161 3.61 21.79 -25.07
C SER A 161 2.68 21.41 -26.21
N ASP A 162 1.44 21.06 -25.89
CA ASP A 162 0.39 20.74 -26.85
C ASP A 162 -0.98 21.01 -26.20
N ALA A 163 -2.07 20.94 -26.97
CA ALA A 163 -3.42 20.96 -26.43
C ALA A 163 -3.78 19.64 -25.71
N LEU A 164 -3.20 18.51 -26.13
CA LEU A 164 -3.51 17.20 -25.56
C LEU A 164 -2.38 16.67 -24.67
N LEU A 165 -2.76 16.15 -23.49
CA LEU A 165 -1.82 15.51 -22.57
C LEU A 165 -1.06 14.36 -23.23
N SER A 166 -1.73 13.52 -24.04
CA SER A 166 -1.10 12.35 -24.65
C SER A 166 0.07 12.73 -25.57
N GLU A 167 -0.02 13.84 -26.29
CA GLU A 167 1.06 14.33 -27.17
C GLU A 167 2.26 14.82 -26.36
N VAL A 168 2.00 15.62 -25.32
CA VAL A 168 3.02 16.12 -24.39
C VAL A 168 3.71 14.97 -23.66
N LEU A 169 2.93 14.03 -23.12
CA LEU A 169 3.43 12.91 -22.33
C LEU A 169 4.26 11.95 -23.19
N ASN A 170 3.79 11.62 -24.40
CA ASN A 170 4.54 10.73 -25.30
C ASN A 170 5.87 11.36 -25.72
N SER A 171 5.91 12.69 -25.94
CA SER A 171 7.14 13.42 -26.25
C SER A 171 8.10 13.47 -25.06
N ALA A 172 7.60 13.81 -23.87
CA ALA A 172 8.40 13.82 -22.64
C ALA A 172 8.98 12.43 -22.30
N MET A 173 8.18 11.36 -22.38
CA MET A 173 8.66 9.98 -22.20
C MET A 173 9.69 9.58 -23.26
N GLY A 174 9.58 10.13 -24.49
CA GLY A 174 10.51 9.86 -25.60
C GLY A 174 11.94 10.35 -25.34
N GLU A 175 12.14 11.37 -24.49
CA GLU A 175 13.48 11.85 -24.11
C GLU A 175 14.11 11.01 -22.98
N LEU A 176 13.30 10.32 -22.18
CA LEU A 176 13.73 9.55 -21.00
C LEU A 176 14.24 8.15 -21.38
N THR A 177 15.22 8.09 -22.28
CA THR A 177 15.74 6.82 -22.86
C THR A 177 16.38 5.87 -21.84
N THR A 178 16.80 6.38 -20.68
CA THR A 178 17.36 5.60 -19.57
C THR A 178 16.37 5.39 -18.42
N GLY A 179 15.11 5.79 -18.61
CA GLY A 179 14.13 5.94 -17.54
C GLY A 179 14.11 7.35 -16.95
N GLY A 180 13.15 7.56 -16.06
CA GLY A 180 12.93 8.85 -15.41
C GLY A 180 11.53 8.97 -14.84
N LYS A 181 11.30 10.01 -14.04
CA LYS A 181 10.03 10.30 -13.39
C LYS A 181 9.36 11.51 -14.02
N ILE A 182 8.11 11.34 -14.42
CA ILE A 182 7.23 12.43 -14.85
C ILE A 182 6.20 12.64 -13.75
N PHE A 183 6.15 13.86 -13.22
CA PHE A 183 5.12 14.29 -12.29
C PHE A 183 4.03 15.05 -13.06
N ILE A 184 2.77 14.69 -12.86
CA ILE A 184 1.61 15.30 -13.48
C ILE A 184 0.81 16.02 -12.39
N ALA A 185 0.71 17.34 -12.52
CA ALA A 185 0.01 18.20 -11.57
C ALA A 185 -1.47 17.80 -11.42
N ALA A 186 -2.06 18.16 -10.28
CA ALA A 186 -3.49 17.98 -10.07
C ALA A 186 -4.30 18.72 -11.15
N GLY A 187 -5.36 18.09 -11.63
CA GLY A 187 -6.17 18.56 -12.74
C GLY A 187 -6.90 17.41 -13.43
N THR A 188 -7.89 17.77 -14.24
CA THR A 188 -8.59 16.83 -15.13
C THR A 188 -8.10 17.06 -16.55
N TYR A 189 -7.40 16.07 -17.10
CA TYR A 189 -6.92 16.08 -18.47
C TYR A 189 -7.90 15.24 -19.29
N GLU A 190 -8.72 15.90 -20.11
CA GLU A 190 -9.72 15.24 -20.95
C GLU A 190 -9.19 14.97 -22.37
N GLY A 191 -9.87 14.09 -23.11
CA GLY A 191 -9.52 13.81 -24.50
C GLY A 191 -8.18 13.09 -24.65
N VAL A 192 -7.69 12.44 -23.60
CA VAL A 192 -6.38 11.79 -23.60
C VAL A 192 -6.43 10.59 -24.54
N ASP A 193 -5.51 10.56 -25.50
CA ASP A 193 -5.30 9.41 -26.35
C ASP A 193 -4.39 8.37 -25.66
N THR A 194 -4.04 7.30 -26.36
CA THR A 194 -3.16 6.25 -25.85
C THR A 194 -1.81 6.78 -25.42
N MET A 195 -1.39 6.37 -24.23
CA MET A 195 -0.06 6.60 -23.68
C MET A 195 0.76 5.33 -23.88
N ARG A 196 1.75 5.38 -24.77
CA ARG A 196 2.64 4.24 -25.03
C ARG A 196 3.96 4.47 -24.31
N VAL A 197 4.25 3.65 -23.32
CA VAL A 197 5.52 3.71 -22.58
C VAL A 197 6.65 3.22 -23.50
N PRO A 198 7.64 4.06 -23.83
CA PRO A 198 8.65 3.73 -24.85
C PRO A 198 9.91 3.06 -24.29
N TYR A 199 10.22 3.25 -23.01
CA TYR A 199 11.47 2.81 -22.37
C TYR A 199 11.23 2.23 -20.97
N ASP A 200 12.20 1.44 -20.52
CA ASP A 200 12.25 0.89 -19.16
C ASP A 200 12.42 1.98 -18.11
N ASN A 201 12.11 1.65 -16.85
CA ASN A 201 12.34 2.51 -15.68
C ASN A 201 11.61 3.88 -15.75
N ILE A 202 10.50 3.96 -16.48
CA ILE A 202 9.63 5.14 -16.52
C ILE A 202 8.67 5.11 -15.34
N THR A 203 8.61 6.22 -14.60
CA THR A 203 7.61 6.47 -13.55
C THR A 203 6.68 7.58 -13.99
N LEU A 204 5.38 7.31 -14.02
CA LEU A 204 4.32 8.31 -14.16
C LEU A 204 3.64 8.48 -12.80
N GLN A 205 3.74 9.69 -12.24
CA GLN A 205 3.21 10.02 -10.92
C GLN A 205 2.26 11.22 -11.01
N GLY A 206 1.08 11.11 -10.41
CA GLY A 206 0.16 12.24 -10.22
C GLY A 206 0.29 12.90 -8.84
N ALA A 207 -0.53 13.91 -8.58
CA ALA A 207 -0.65 14.56 -7.28
C ALA A 207 -1.52 13.78 -6.28
N GLY A 208 -2.15 12.67 -6.70
CA GLY A 208 -2.99 11.80 -5.88
C GLY A 208 -4.14 11.14 -6.65
N ARG A 209 -4.56 9.96 -6.19
CA ARG A 209 -5.55 9.05 -6.83
C ARG A 209 -6.97 9.56 -7.09
N TYR A 210 -7.25 10.82 -6.80
CA TYR A 210 -8.53 11.51 -7.08
C TYR A 210 -8.30 13.00 -7.40
N LYS A 211 -7.06 13.34 -7.78
CA LYS A 211 -6.60 14.72 -7.96
C LYS A 211 -6.04 14.95 -9.35
N THR A 212 -5.29 13.98 -9.87
CA THR A 212 -4.79 13.99 -11.24
C THR A 212 -5.57 12.96 -12.04
N ILE A 213 -6.49 13.42 -12.88
CA ILE A 213 -7.46 12.60 -13.59
C ILE A 213 -7.09 12.58 -15.07
N LEU A 214 -6.81 11.39 -15.60
CA LEU A 214 -6.54 11.17 -17.01
C LEU A 214 -7.76 10.50 -17.63
N LYS A 215 -8.53 11.26 -18.42
CA LYS A 215 -9.80 10.80 -18.98
C LYS A 215 -9.65 10.49 -20.47
N MET A 216 -9.97 9.24 -20.82
CA MET A 216 -9.92 8.71 -22.17
C MET A 216 -10.80 9.53 -23.13
N LYS A 217 -10.31 9.80 -24.35
CA LYS A 217 -11.12 10.43 -25.39
C LYS A 217 -12.36 9.61 -25.79
N ASP A 218 -13.38 10.30 -26.29
CA ASP A 218 -14.56 9.67 -26.88
C ASP A 218 -14.16 8.83 -28.10
N ASN A 219 -14.89 7.73 -28.35
CA ASN A 219 -14.73 6.89 -29.53
C ASN A 219 -13.29 6.38 -29.75
N MET A 220 -12.51 6.15 -28.68
CA MET A 220 -11.12 5.67 -28.78
C MET A 220 -11.02 4.31 -29.48
N ASP A 221 -12.07 3.51 -29.36
CA ASP A 221 -12.19 2.17 -29.93
C ASP A 221 -12.58 2.13 -31.42
N VAL A 222 -12.97 3.27 -32.01
CA VAL A 222 -13.38 3.34 -33.41
C VAL A 222 -12.22 2.95 -34.33
N GLY A 223 -12.48 2.01 -35.24
CA GLY A 223 -11.49 1.48 -36.18
C GLY A 223 -10.48 0.49 -35.59
N LYS A 224 -10.53 0.19 -34.28
CA LYS A 224 -9.64 -0.79 -33.64
C LYS A 224 -10.30 -2.16 -33.64
N THR A 225 -9.54 -3.25 -33.81
CA THR A 225 -10.09 -4.62 -33.85
C THR A 225 -9.50 -5.57 -32.80
N THR A 226 -8.49 -5.12 -32.06
CA THR A 226 -7.80 -5.91 -31.04
C THR A 226 -7.74 -5.15 -29.73
N PHE A 227 -7.41 -5.85 -28.65
CA PHE A 227 -7.29 -5.27 -27.30
C PHE A 227 -6.39 -4.04 -27.28
N TYR A 228 -6.91 -2.97 -26.70
CA TYR A 228 -6.30 -1.65 -26.76
C TYR A 228 -6.18 -1.08 -25.34
N GLY A 229 -4.95 -0.86 -24.89
CA GLY A 229 -4.70 -0.27 -23.57
C GLY A 229 -4.67 1.26 -23.66
N PHE A 230 -5.27 1.95 -22.69
CA PHE A 230 -5.12 3.38 -22.51
C PHE A 230 -3.69 3.75 -22.12
N VAL A 231 -3.12 2.99 -21.18
CA VAL A 231 -1.68 2.92 -20.91
C VAL A 231 -1.15 1.59 -21.47
N GLN A 232 -0.18 1.66 -22.40
CA GLN A 232 0.42 0.49 -23.04
C GLN A 232 1.86 0.29 -22.57
N VAL A 233 2.09 -0.83 -21.90
CA VAL A 233 3.41 -1.25 -21.39
C VAL A 233 3.75 -2.57 -22.07
N ARG A 234 4.56 -2.51 -23.13
CA ARG A 234 4.82 -3.68 -23.99
C ARG A 234 6.31 -3.94 -24.16
N ASN A 235 6.80 -5.06 -23.63
CA ASN A 235 8.24 -5.40 -23.59
C ASN A 235 9.06 -4.31 -22.89
N ILE A 236 8.47 -3.73 -21.85
CA ILE A 236 9.06 -2.68 -21.02
C ILE A 236 9.08 -3.17 -19.57
N ASP A 237 10.22 -3.03 -18.90
CA ASP A 237 10.41 -3.44 -17.52
C ASP A 237 10.47 -2.22 -16.58
N HIS A 238 10.16 -2.44 -15.30
CA HIS A 238 10.25 -1.43 -14.24
C HIS A 238 9.39 -0.16 -14.47
N PHE A 239 8.27 -0.29 -15.18
CA PHE A 239 7.31 0.81 -15.29
C PHE A 239 6.54 1.00 -13.98
N VAL A 240 6.39 2.24 -13.54
CA VAL A 240 5.60 2.59 -12.36
C VAL A 240 4.52 3.59 -12.73
N LEU A 241 3.26 3.28 -12.44
CA LEU A 241 2.16 4.23 -12.45
C LEU A 241 1.69 4.46 -11.02
N LYS A 242 1.64 5.71 -10.56
CA LYS A 242 1.19 5.99 -9.20
C LYS A 242 0.46 7.30 -9.00
N ASP A 243 -0.38 7.36 -7.97
CA ASP A 243 -1.04 8.59 -7.52
C ASP A 243 -1.92 9.25 -8.60
N LEU A 244 -2.59 8.44 -9.42
CA LEU A 244 -3.38 8.87 -10.59
C LEU A 244 -4.79 8.29 -10.60
N GLU A 245 -5.72 9.02 -11.19
CA GLU A 245 -7.02 8.50 -11.61
C GLU A 245 -7.01 8.27 -13.12
N LEU A 246 -7.42 7.07 -13.55
CA LEU A 246 -7.63 6.71 -14.95
C LEU A 246 -9.12 6.49 -15.16
N ASP A 247 -9.73 7.37 -15.95
CA ASP A 247 -11.14 7.29 -16.34
C ASP A 247 -11.23 6.76 -17.78
N GLY A 248 -11.81 5.56 -17.93
CA GLY A 248 -11.98 4.89 -19.21
C GLY A 248 -13.04 5.51 -20.10
N ASN A 249 -13.81 6.48 -19.61
CA ASN A 249 -14.86 7.18 -20.34
C ASN A 249 -15.81 6.19 -21.06
N GLY A 250 -16.10 5.06 -20.41
CA GLY A 250 -16.68 3.88 -21.04
C GLY A 250 -18.05 4.09 -21.65
N ALA A 251 -18.82 5.07 -21.16
CA ALA A 251 -20.12 5.43 -21.71
C ALA A 251 -20.04 6.09 -23.09
N ASN A 252 -18.89 6.67 -23.44
CA ASN A 252 -18.65 7.36 -24.71
C ASN A 252 -17.77 6.54 -25.68
N GLN A 253 -17.61 5.25 -25.40
CA GLN A 253 -16.97 4.29 -26.30
C GLN A 253 -18.02 3.58 -27.15
N THR A 254 -17.66 3.18 -28.37
CA THR A 254 -18.62 2.56 -29.32
C THR A 254 -18.77 1.06 -29.14
N LYS A 255 -17.78 0.43 -28.52
CA LYS A 255 -17.66 -1.01 -28.32
C LYS A 255 -17.86 -1.33 -26.84
N ILE A 256 -19.11 -1.26 -26.45
CA ILE A 256 -19.57 -1.66 -25.13
C ILE A 256 -20.19 -3.05 -25.27
N ASP A 257 -19.72 -3.98 -24.47
CA ASP A 257 -20.29 -5.31 -24.39
C ASP A 257 -21.51 -5.29 -23.46
N ASP A 258 -22.69 -5.59 -24.02
CA ASP A 258 -23.97 -5.63 -23.32
C ASP A 258 -24.41 -7.06 -22.94
N GLY A 259 -23.51 -8.04 -23.07
CA GLY A 259 -23.73 -9.43 -22.68
C GLY A 259 -24.04 -10.38 -23.85
N THR A 260 -24.26 -9.86 -25.08
CA THR A 260 -24.62 -10.71 -26.23
C THR A 260 -23.44 -11.08 -27.13
N THR A 261 -22.43 -10.21 -27.24
CA THR A 261 -21.24 -10.41 -28.08
C THR A 261 -20.02 -9.73 -27.47
N VAL A 262 -18.84 -10.37 -27.58
CA VAL A 262 -17.57 -9.80 -27.12
C VAL A 262 -17.14 -8.67 -28.07
N THR A 263 -17.62 -7.45 -27.81
CA THR A 263 -17.25 -6.26 -28.60
C THR A 263 -16.22 -5.39 -27.89
N ALA A 264 -16.21 -5.39 -26.55
CA ALA A 264 -15.34 -4.56 -25.73
C ALA A 264 -13.85 -4.84 -25.93
N ILE A 265 -13.05 -3.77 -26.01
CA ILE A 265 -11.60 -3.86 -26.27
C ILE A 265 -10.74 -2.90 -25.45
N CYS A 266 -11.31 -1.86 -24.84
CA CYS A 266 -10.53 -0.85 -24.12
C CYS A 266 -10.19 -1.32 -22.70
N ASN A 267 -8.90 -1.44 -22.45
CA ASN A 267 -8.31 -1.71 -21.14
C ASN A 267 -7.72 -0.41 -20.56
N GLY A 268 -7.73 -0.26 -19.24
CA GLY A 268 -7.03 0.84 -18.58
C GLY A 268 -5.53 0.71 -18.76
N ILE A 269 -4.93 -0.34 -18.20
CA ILE A 269 -3.50 -0.59 -18.34
C ILE A 269 -3.29 -1.96 -18.95
N HIS A 270 -2.54 -2.01 -20.05
CA HIS A 270 -2.20 -3.25 -20.72
C HIS A 270 -0.70 -3.53 -20.63
N PHE A 271 -0.33 -4.46 -19.76
CA PHE A 271 1.00 -5.04 -19.68
C PHE A 271 1.11 -6.25 -20.60
N TYR A 272 2.12 -6.24 -21.48
CA TYR A 272 2.40 -7.35 -22.39
C TYR A 272 3.90 -7.67 -22.38
N SER A 273 4.26 -8.85 -21.89
CA SER A 273 5.64 -9.31 -21.76
C SER A 273 6.56 -8.33 -21.00
N SER A 274 6.08 -7.81 -19.87
CA SER A 274 6.74 -6.78 -19.06
C SER A 274 7.06 -7.26 -17.64
N LYS A 275 8.15 -6.81 -17.02
CA LYS A 275 8.55 -7.29 -15.69
C LYS A 275 8.72 -6.18 -14.68
N HIS A 276 8.63 -6.55 -13.39
CA HIS A 276 8.97 -5.69 -12.25
C HIS A 276 8.24 -4.33 -12.24
N SER A 277 7.06 -4.28 -12.84
CA SER A 277 6.26 -3.06 -12.96
C SER A 277 5.29 -2.91 -11.80
N ARG A 278 4.83 -1.69 -11.55
CA ARG A 278 3.97 -1.36 -10.41
C ARG A 278 2.84 -0.41 -10.77
N VAL A 279 1.69 -0.63 -10.14
CA VAL A 279 0.55 0.29 -10.13
C VAL A 279 0.20 0.58 -8.67
N GLU A 280 0.44 1.80 -8.19
CA GLU A 280 0.40 2.13 -6.77
C GLU A 280 -0.52 3.31 -6.49
N ASN A 281 -1.46 3.18 -5.56
CA ASN A 281 -2.34 4.28 -5.16
C ASN A 281 -3.02 4.94 -6.39
N CYS A 282 -3.68 4.15 -7.22
CA CYS A 282 -4.44 4.65 -8.38
C CYS A 282 -5.94 4.39 -8.22
N PHE A 283 -6.76 5.21 -8.87
CA PHE A 283 -8.19 4.95 -9.09
C PHE A 283 -8.41 4.63 -10.57
N ILE A 284 -8.98 3.47 -10.89
CA ILE A 284 -9.09 2.97 -12.27
C ILE A 284 -10.53 2.51 -12.52
N HIS A 285 -11.24 3.22 -13.39
CA HIS A 285 -12.68 3.00 -13.56
C HIS A 285 -13.19 3.20 -14.97
N ASP A 286 -14.41 2.69 -15.21
CA ASP A 286 -15.18 2.90 -16.45
C ASP A 286 -14.49 2.47 -17.74
N PHE A 287 -13.56 1.52 -17.69
CA PHE A 287 -13.02 0.90 -18.90
C PHE A 287 -13.99 -0.16 -19.45
N THR A 288 -14.18 -0.18 -20.78
CA THR A 288 -15.16 -1.09 -21.42
C THR A 288 -14.84 -2.57 -21.26
N MET A 289 -13.59 -2.92 -20.94
CA MET A 289 -13.17 -4.30 -20.76
C MET A 289 -12.47 -4.48 -19.40
N PHE A 290 -11.17 -4.20 -19.32
CA PHE A 290 -10.38 -4.45 -18.10
C PHE A 290 -9.86 -3.16 -17.47
N GLY A 291 -9.84 -3.07 -16.14
CA GLY A 291 -9.08 -2.03 -15.46
C GLY A 291 -7.57 -2.21 -15.70
N VAL A 292 -7.03 -3.36 -15.29
CA VAL A 292 -5.65 -3.78 -15.59
C VAL A 292 -5.64 -5.18 -16.21
N ARG A 293 -4.92 -5.33 -17.32
CA ARG A 293 -4.62 -6.63 -17.94
C ARG A 293 -3.12 -6.84 -18.05
N ALA A 294 -2.65 -7.96 -17.50
CA ALA A 294 -1.32 -8.50 -17.77
C ALA A 294 -1.42 -9.74 -18.67
N HIS A 295 -0.55 -9.85 -19.66
CA HIS A 295 -0.53 -10.96 -20.61
C HIS A 295 0.91 -11.27 -21.05
N GLY A 296 1.12 -12.47 -21.62
CA GLY A 296 2.42 -12.89 -22.14
C GLY A 296 3.40 -13.16 -21.00
N THR A 297 4.69 -12.93 -21.21
CA THR A 297 5.72 -13.16 -20.18
C THR A 297 5.79 -12.03 -19.16
N THR A 298 4.63 -11.55 -18.69
CA THR A 298 4.54 -10.47 -17.72
C THR A 298 4.67 -11.02 -16.30
N HIS A 299 5.76 -10.69 -15.61
CA HIS A 299 6.10 -11.27 -14.30
C HIS A 299 6.37 -10.19 -13.26
N TYR A 300 6.08 -10.47 -11.99
CA TYR A 300 6.35 -9.53 -10.89
C TYR A 300 5.65 -8.16 -11.05
N LEU A 301 4.45 -8.15 -11.64
CA LEU A 301 3.59 -6.96 -11.65
C LEU A 301 2.94 -6.82 -10.27
N LYS A 302 3.13 -5.69 -9.61
CA LYS A 302 2.47 -5.38 -8.33
C LYS A 302 1.39 -4.31 -8.51
N ILE A 303 0.19 -4.58 -8.02
CA ILE A 303 -0.92 -3.62 -7.89
C ILE A 303 -1.15 -3.42 -6.39
N ASP A 304 -0.98 -2.20 -5.90
CA ASP A 304 -0.92 -1.91 -4.47
C ASP A 304 -1.76 -0.69 -4.10
N ASN A 305 -2.58 -0.80 -3.06
CA ASN A 305 -3.43 0.29 -2.55
C ASN A 305 -4.25 0.99 -3.68
N CYS A 306 -4.77 0.23 -4.63
CA CYS A 306 -5.54 0.77 -5.75
C CYS A 306 -7.04 0.64 -5.51
N HIS A 307 -7.82 1.49 -6.15
CA HIS A 307 -9.27 1.40 -6.21
C HIS A 307 -9.70 1.13 -7.65
N PHE A 308 -10.41 0.03 -7.87
CA PHE A 308 -11.02 -0.32 -9.14
C PHE A 308 -12.53 -0.25 -9.02
N LYS A 309 -13.19 0.42 -9.97
CA LYS A 309 -14.63 0.59 -9.93
C LYS A 309 -15.23 0.52 -11.33
N ASP A 310 -16.31 -0.23 -11.48
CA ASP A 310 -17.16 -0.21 -12.68
C ASP A 310 -16.37 -0.41 -14.00
N ASN A 311 -15.27 -1.18 -13.96
CA ASN A 311 -14.65 -1.69 -15.19
C ASN A 311 -15.53 -2.80 -15.72
N TYR A 312 -16.01 -2.69 -16.95
CA TYR A 312 -17.20 -3.41 -17.37
C TYR A 312 -17.01 -4.94 -17.26
N TRP A 313 -15.93 -5.54 -17.79
CA TRP A 313 -15.65 -6.96 -17.55
C TRP A 313 -14.98 -7.20 -16.19
N ASN A 314 -13.64 -7.12 -16.15
CA ASN A 314 -12.86 -7.45 -14.96
C ASN A 314 -12.11 -6.22 -14.45
N ASN A 315 -11.98 -6.10 -13.13
CA ASN A 315 -11.14 -5.05 -12.57
C ASN A 315 -9.65 -5.37 -12.82
N VAL A 316 -9.21 -6.58 -12.48
CA VAL A 316 -7.83 -7.04 -12.70
C VAL A 316 -7.84 -8.40 -13.40
N THR A 317 -6.98 -8.55 -14.42
CA THR A 317 -6.78 -9.83 -15.11
C THR A 317 -5.29 -10.11 -15.29
N TYR A 318 -4.80 -11.15 -14.60
CA TYR A 318 -3.50 -11.76 -14.85
C TYR A 318 -3.69 -12.94 -15.79
N SER A 319 -3.59 -12.65 -17.08
CA SER A 319 -3.89 -13.58 -18.16
C SER A 319 -2.73 -14.58 -18.40
N LEU A 320 -2.81 -15.29 -19.53
CA LEU A 320 -1.93 -16.39 -19.89
C LEU A 320 -0.45 -15.96 -19.90
N GLY A 321 0.41 -16.81 -19.35
CA GLY A 321 1.87 -16.62 -19.28
C GLY A 321 2.39 -15.79 -18.08
N THR A 322 1.49 -15.20 -17.30
CA THR A 322 1.85 -14.36 -16.14
C THR A 322 2.35 -15.18 -14.96
N LYS A 323 3.28 -14.63 -14.17
CA LYS A 323 3.87 -15.29 -13.00
C LYS A 323 4.24 -14.30 -11.91
N PHE A 324 4.03 -14.70 -10.64
CA PHE A 324 4.46 -13.92 -9.47
C PHE A 324 3.89 -12.49 -9.44
N CYS A 325 2.70 -12.28 -9.99
CA CYS A 325 2.02 -10.99 -9.95
C CYS A 325 1.17 -10.86 -8.67
N GLU A 326 0.97 -9.63 -8.19
CA GLU A 326 0.40 -9.39 -6.87
C GLU A 326 -0.66 -8.29 -6.89
N VAL A 327 -1.81 -8.53 -6.25
CA VAL A 327 -2.80 -7.50 -5.90
C VAL A 327 -2.84 -7.40 -4.37
N ASN A 328 -2.48 -6.24 -3.82
CA ASN A 328 -2.43 -6.00 -2.39
C ASN A 328 -3.18 -4.74 -1.99
N GLU A 329 -3.82 -4.77 -0.81
CA GLU A 329 -4.44 -3.59 -0.16
C GLU A 329 -5.43 -2.82 -1.05
N SER A 330 -6.05 -3.50 -2.00
CA SER A 330 -6.84 -2.84 -3.05
C SER A 330 -8.34 -3.01 -2.81
N LEU A 331 -9.11 -2.01 -3.21
CA LEU A 331 -10.58 -2.04 -3.27
C LEU A 331 -11.01 -2.33 -4.70
N LEU A 332 -11.80 -3.38 -4.91
CA LEU A 332 -12.32 -3.74 -6.23
C LEU A 332 -13.85 -3.86 -6.16
N GLU A 333 -14.55 -3.04 -6.95
CA GLU A 333 -16.01 -3.06 -7.02
C GLU A 333 -16.55 -2.83 -8.43
N GLY A 334 -17.83 -3.15 -8.65
CA GLY A 334 -18.57 -2.76 -9.85
C GLY A 334 -18.33 -3.57 -11.12
N ALA A 335 -17.31 -4.44 -11.16
CA ALA A 335 -17.09 -5.34 -12.29
C ALA A 335 -18.31 -6.24 -12.59
N SER A 336 -18.56 -6.58 -13.85
CA SER A 336 -19.65 -7.49 -14.21
C SER A 336 -19.24 -8.95 -14.18
N ASP A 337 -18.05 -9.28 -14.67
CA ASP A 337 -17.64 -10.66 -14.86
C ASP A 337 -16.85 -11.16 -13.65
N VAL A 338 -15.60 -10.72 -13.51
CA VAL A 338 -14.72 -11.14 -12.40
C VAL A 338 -14.05 -9.95 -11.72
N GLY A 339 -14.02 -9.91 -10.40
CA GLY A 339 -13.22 -8.92 -9.67
C GLY A 339 -11.72 -9.06 -10.00
N ILE A 340 -11.15 -10.24 -9.76
CA ILE A 340 -9.77 -10.58 -10.11
C ILE A 340 -9.72 -11.94 -10.81
N ALA A 341 -9.26 -11.97 -12.06
CA ALA A 341 -9.05 -13.21 -12.82
C ALA A 341 -7.56 -13.59 -12.88
N LEU A 342 -7.25 -14.84 -12.55
CA LEU A 342 -5.89 -15.38 -12.40
C LEU A 342 -5.70 -16.62 -13.26
N TYR A 343 -5.02 -16.47 -14.40
CA TYR A 343 -4.75 -17.56 -15.34
C TYR A 343 -3.34 -18.15 -15.24
N GLY A 344 -2.40 -17.35 -14.72
CA GLY A 344 -0.98 -17.68 -14.72
C GLY A 344 -0.55 -18.64 -13.60
N GLU A 345 0.59 -18.34 -12.98
CA GLU A 345 1.15 -19.14 -11.89
C GLU A 345 1.61 -18.24 -10.74
N ASN A 346 1.55 -18.72 -9.51
CA ASN A 346 2.15 -18.06 -8.34
C ASN A 346 1.70 -16.61 -8.10
N ALA A 347 0.52 -16.21 -8.59
CA ALA A 347 -0.04 -14.90 -8.28
C ALA A 347 -0.57 -14.84 -6.83
N THR A 348 -0.45 -13.68 -6.19
CA THR A 348 -0.92 -13.45 -4.82
C THR A 348 -1.98 -12.35 -4.80
N VAL A 349 -3.08 -12.58 -4.09
CA VAL A 349 -4.07 -11.55 -3.73
C VAL A 349 -4.08 -11.44 -2.21
N SER A 350 -3.87 -10.26 -1.66
CA SER A 350 -3.80 -10.07 -0.21
C SER A 350 -4.44 -8.79 0.28
N ASN A 351 -4.94 -8.81 1.52
CA ASN A 351 -5.37 -7.62 2.27
C ASN A 351 -6.39 -6.74 1.51
N SER A 352 -7.14 -7.31 0.58
CA SER A 352 -7.97 -6.57 -0.36
C SER A 352 -9.45 -6.69 0.01
N LEU A 353 -10.26 -5.75 -0.46
CA LEU A 353 -11.71 -5.76 -0.35
C LEU A 353 -12.32 -5.88 -1.74
N ILE A 354 -13.03 -6.98 -1.99
CA ILE A 354 -13.82 -7.19 -3.21
C ILE A 354 -15.29 -7.12 -2.85
N LYS A 355 -16.06 -6.29 -3.54
CA LYS A 355 -17.51 -6.14 -3.27
C LYS A 355 -18.27 -5.81 -4.54
N TYR A 356 -19.56 -6.13 -4.58
CA TYR A 356 -20.45 -5.69 -5.67
C TYR A 356 -19.95 -6.02 -7.09
N VAL A 357 -19.34 -7.19 -7.29
CA VAL A 357 -19.07 -7.74 -8.63
C VAL A 357 -20.40 -8.22 -9.19
N THR A 358 -21.19 -7.23 -9.61
CA THR A 358 -22.61 -7.33 -9.96
C THR A 358 -22.95 -6.40 -11.13
N GLY A 359 -21.92 -5.87 -11.80
CA GLY A 359 -22.07 -5.02 -12.97
C GLY A 359 -22.92 -5.69 -14.05
N THR A 360 -23.47 -4.88 -14.94
CA THR A 360 -24.41 -5.36 -15.97
C THR A 360 -23.83 -5.33 -17.37
N LYS A 361 -22.58 -4.89 -17.54
CA LYS A 361 -21.94 -4.68 -18.85
C LYS A 361 -20.81 -5.67 -19.03
N GLY A 362 -20.92 -6.60 -19.95
CA GLY A 362 -19.90 -7.60 -20.25
C GLY A 362 -20.49 -8.98 -20.54
N SER A 363 -19.94 -9.67 -21.52
CA SER A 363 -20.27 -11.07 -21.81
C SER A 363 -19.77 -11.98 -20.70
N GLY A 364 -20.43 -13.12 -20.50
CA GLY A 364 -20.14 -14.03 -19.39
C GLY A 364 -20.86 -13.63 -18.11
N ASN A 365 -20.66 -12.39 -17.63
CA ASN A 365 -21.26 -11.83 -16.41
C ASN A 365 -21.34 -12.87 -15.29
N THR A 366 -20.20 -13.55 -15.03
CA THR A 366 -20.16 -14.69 -14.11
C THR A 366 -20.35 -14.26 -12.66
N LYS A 367 -20.12 -12.97 -12.35
CA LYS A 367 -20.26 -12.35 -11.03
C LYS A 367 -19.41 -13.05 -9.99
N VAL A 368 -18.13 -13.23 -10.29
CA VAL A 368 -17.17 -13.94 -9.43
C VAL A 368 -16.23 -12.94 -8.75
N GLY A 369 -16.05 -13.06 -7.44
CA GLY A 369 -15.12 -12.19 -6.71
C GLY A 369 -13.68 -12.36 -7.18
N ILE A 370 -13.13 -13.57 -7.03
CA ILE A 370 -11.79 -13.96 -7.50
C ILE A 370 -11.89 -15.30 -8.23
N SER A 371 -11.27 -15.41 -9.40
CA SER A 371 -11.32 -16.61 -10.24
C SER A 371 -9.91 -17.10 -10.58
N PHE A 372 -9.64 -18.39 -10.36
CA PHE A 372 -8.52 -19.10 -10.96
C PHE A 372 -9.02 -19.69 -12.28
N GLU A 373 -8.59 -19.11 -13.41
CA GLU A 373 -9.13 -19.42 -14.73
C GLU A 373 -8.15 -20.10 -15.65
N SER A 374 -8.53 -21.23 -16.21
CA SER A 374 -7.82 -21.84 -17.33
C SER A 374 -8.48 -21.52 -18.67
N HIS A 375 -7.72 -21.76 -19.74
CA HIS A 375 -8.18 -21.76 -21.13
C HIS A 375 -7.76 -23.09 -21.76
N VAL A 376 -8.53 -23.58 -22.73
CA VAL A 376 -8.20 -24.80 -23.50
C VAL A 376 -6.79 -24.68 -24.07
N ASP A 377 -6.03 -25.78 -24.03
CA ASP A 377 -4.63 -25.89 -24.50
C ASP A 377 -3.58 -25.10 -23.70
N TYR A 378 -3.95 -24.47 -22.58
CA TYR A 378 -3.02 -23.76 -21.72
C TYR A 378 -2.78 -24.49 -20.39
N PRO A 379 -1.59 -24.33 -19.77
CA PRO A 379 -1.33 -24.90 -18.47
C PRO A 379 -2.35 -24.43 -17.44
N ARG A 380 -2.84 -25.37 -16.62
CA ARG A 380 -3.75 -25.06 -15.50
C ARG A 380 -3.17 -24.01 -14.54
N PRO A 381 -4.01 -23.10 -14.01
CA PRO A 381 -3.64 -22.18 -12.94
C PRO A 381 -3.10 -22.94 -11.74
N LYS A 382 -1.98 -22.49 -11.19
CA LYS A 382 -1.36 -23.23 -10.08
C LYS A 382 -0.60 -22.33 -9.11
N PHE A 383 -0.60 -22.77 -7.86
CA PHE A 383 0.12 -22.15 -6.75
C PHE A 383 -0.26 -20.70 -6.49
N HIS A 384 -1.47 -20.28 -6.92
CA HIS A 384 -2.03 -18.99 -6.55
C HIS A 384 -2.33 -18.94 -5.06
N LYS A 385 -2.30 -17.74 -4.51
CA LYS A 385 -2.52 -17.53 -3.08
C LYS A 385 -3.47 -16.37 -2.86
N ILE A 386 -4.47 -16.57 -2.00
CA ILE A 386 -5.38 -15.53 -1.55
C ILE A 386 -5.30 -15.48 -0.02
N TYR A 387 -4.91 -14.32 0.52
CA TYR A 387 -4.67 -14.11 1.94
C TYR A 387 -5.46 -12.93 2.51
N ASN A 388 -6.01 -13.09 3.71
CA ASN A 388 -6.55 -11.97 4.49
C ASN A 388 -7.45 -11.01 3.68
N THR A 389 -8.23 -11.57 2.76
CA THR A 389 -9.01 -10.82 1.78
C THR A 389 -10.49 -10.91 2.14
N THR A 390 -11.19 -9.79 2.08
CA THR A 390 -12.62 -9.72 2.37
C THR A 390 -13.42 -9.64 1.08
N ILE A 391 -14.40 -10.51 0.93
CA ILE A 391 -15.33 -10.54 -0.19
C ILE A 391 -16.76 -10.30 0.32
N LYS A 392 -17.37 -9.19 -0.09
CA LYS A 392 -18.79 -8.90 0.14
C LYS A 392 -19.59 -9.33 -1.09
N GLY A 393 -20.00 -10.58 -1.07
CA GLY A 393 -20.58 -11.32 -2.18
C GLY A 393 -22.06 -11.13 -2.46
N ALA A 394 -22.73 -10.14 -1.85
CA ALA A 394 -24.15 -9.91 -2.11
C ALA A 394 -24.39 -9.68 -3.62
N GLY A 395 -25.14 -10.59 -4.25
CA GLY A 395 -25.41 -10.59 -5.69
C GLY A 395 -24.36 -11.31 -6.57
N MET A 396 -23.26 -11.80 -5.98
CA MET A 396 -22.24 -12.61 -6.65
C MET A 396 -22.66 -14.08 -6.74
N THR A 397 -22.25 -14.74 -7.83
CA THR A 397 -22.39 -16.19 -8.00
C THR A 397 -21.38 -16.92 -7.11
N VAL A 398 -20.11 -16.48 -7.10
CA VAL A 398 -19.05 -17.13 -6.33
C VAL A 398 -18.15 -16.10 -5.67
N GLY A 399 -17.78 -16.32 -4.41
CA GLY A 399 -16.73 -15.54 -3.75
C GLY A 399 -15.36 -15.81 -4.36
N VAL A 400 -14.87 -17.04 -4.21
CA VAL A 400 -13.64 -17.52 -4.86
C VAL A 400 -13.92 -18.77 -5.71
N MET A 401 -13.50 -18.76 -6.96
CA MET A 401 -13.69 -19.85 -7.90
C MET A 401 -12.35 -20.43 -8.36
N SER A 402 -12.27 -21.75 -8.44
CA SER A 402 -11.39 -22.47 -9.37
C SER A 402 -12.27 -22.99 -10.50
N ASN A 403 -12.03 -22.60 -11.75
CA ASN A 403 -12.91 -22.97 -12.85
C ASN A 403 -12.72 -24.45 -13.27
N LYS A 404 -13.71 -25.03 -13.95
CA LYS A 404 -13.70 -26.45 -14.37
C LYS A 404 -12.72 -26.76 -15.51
N MET A 405 -12.45 -25.77 -16.35
CA MET A 405 -11.70 -25.94 -17.59
C MET A 405 -10.32 -26.58 -17.33
N GLU A 406 -9.87 -27.51 -18.18
CA GLU A 406 -8.58 -28.22 -18.05
C GLU A 406 -8.35 -28.91 -16.68
N GLY A 407 -9.41 -29.39 -16.02
CA GLY A 407 -9.33 -30.06 -14.70
C GLY A 407 -9.10 -29.10 -13.52
N GLY A 408 -9.33 -27.81 -13.74
CA GLY A 408 -9.24 -26.76 -12.73
C GLY A 408 -7.84 -26.46 -12.21
N SER A 409 -7.78 -25.66 -11.14
CA SER A 409 -6.51 -25.16 -10.58
C SER A 409 -5.76 -26.20 -9.76
N THR A 410 -4.48 -25.98 -9.44
CA THR A 410 -3.73 -26.93 -8.59
C THR A 410 -2.82 -26.28 -7.56
N GLY A 411 -2.86 -26.79 -6.34
CA GLY A 411 -1.92 -26.38 -5.29
C GLY A 411 -2.09 -24.93 -4.84
N CYS A 412 -3.24 -24.31 -5.14
CA CYS A 412 -3.52 -22.95 -4.72
C CYS A 412 -3.97 -22.91 -3.25
N VAL A 413 -3.83 -21.75 -2.62
CA VAL A 413 -4.12 -21.51 -1.21
C VAL A 413 -5.13 -20.39 -1.06
N ILE A 414 -6.17 -20.63 -0.27
CA ILE A 414 -7.15 -19.65 0.18
C ILE A 414 -7.10 -19.66 1.70
N ASP A 415 -6.51 -18.63 2.30
CA ASP A 415 -6.16 -18.60 3.71
C ASP A 415 -6.57 -17.31 4.41
N GLY A 416 -7.25 -17.41 5.55
CA GLY A 416 -7.59 -16.26 6.37
C GLY A 416 -8.59 -15.29 5.72
N CYS A 417 -9.34 -15.71 4.71
CA CYS A 417 -10.26 -14.84 3.98
C CYS A 417 -11.64 -14.79 4.66
N THR A 418 -12.32 -13.66 4.49
CA THR A 418 -13.72 -13.50 4.91
C THR A 418 -14.62 -13.37 3.68
N ILE A 419 -15.58 -14.26 3.51
CA ILE A 419 -16.53 -14.25 2.39
C ILE A 419 -17.93 -14.17 2.96
N ASP A 420 -18.67 -13.13 2.58
CA ASP A 420 -20.02 -12.87 3.11
C ASP A 420 -21.01 -12.70 1.97
N SER A 421 -22.04 -13.54 1.94
CA SER A 421 -23.26 -13.38 1.12
C SER A 421 -23.21 -13.70 -0.38
N ALA A 422 -22.41 -14.66 -0.85
CA ALA A 422 -22.44 -15.18 -2.23
C ALA A 422 -23.34 -16.42 -2.41
N GLN A 423 -23.65 -16.85 -3.65
CA GLN A 423 -24.32 -18.15 -3.87
C GLN A 423 -23.43 -19.31 -3.43
N TYR A 424 -22.19 -19.35 -3.94
CA TYR A 424 -21.12 -20.21 -3.47
C TYR A 424 -20.07 -19.37 -2.75
N GLY A 425 -19.69 -19.72 -1.53
CA GLY A 425 -18.59 -19.03 -0.85
C GLY A 425 -17.27 -19.28 -1.60
N ILE A 426 -16.90 -20.56 -1.67
CA ILE A 426 -15.79 -21.06 -2.46
C ILE A 426 -16.30 -22.18 -3.36
N SER A 427 -16.07 -22.09 -4.67
CA SER A 427 -16.34 -23.15 -5.64
C SER A 427 -15.01 -23.68 -6.20
N ASN A 428 -14.64 -24.90 -5.84
CA ASN A 428 -13.37 -25.50 -6.17
C ASN A 428 -13.52 -26.67 -7.15
N TYR A 429 -12.99 -26.50 -8.36
CA TYR A 429 -12.79 -27.58 -9.32
C TYR A 429 -11.34 -28.10 -9.36
N GLY A 430 -10.48 -27.58 -8.50
CA GLY A 430 -9.05 -27.86 -8.51
C GLY A 430 -8.60 -28.94 -7.55
N ASP A 431 -7.37 -29.40 -7.77
CA ASP A 431 -6.68 -30.43 -7.00
C ASP A 431 -5.68 -29.85 -5.99
N SER A 432 -5.46 -30.58 -4.90
CA SER A 432 -4.42 -30.27 -3.90
C SER A 432 -4.54 -28.84 -3.34
N MET A 433 -5.75 -28.30 -3.32
CA MET A 433 -6.02 -26.95 -2.85
C MET A 433 -5.99 -26.91 -1.33
N LYS A 434 -5.55 -25.78 -0.77
CA LYS A 434 -5.62 -25.53 0.67
C LYS A 434 -6.64 -24.44 0.94
N ILE A 435 -7.75 -24.81 1.56
CA ILE A 435 -8.81 -23.88 1.97
C ILE A 435 -8.77 -23.84 3.49
N VAL A 436 -8.09 -22.85 4.06
CA VAL A 436 -7.77 -22.84 5.49
C VAL A 436 -8.08 -21.54 6.21
N ASN A 437 -8.47 -21.62 7.48
CA ASN A 437 -8.66 -20.44 8.35
C ASN A 437 -9.66 -19.39 7.81
N ASN A 438 -10.58 -19.76 6.90
CA ASN A 438 -11.52 -18.82 6.29
C ASN A 438 -12.80 -18.68 7.12
N THR A 439 -13.42 -17.50 7.05
CA THR A 439 -14.76 -17.24 7.58
C THR A 439 -15.73 -17.03 6.42
N ILE A 440 -16.66 -17.96 6.22
CA ILE A 440 -17.61 -17.97 5.09
C ILE A 440 -19.03 -17.88 5.65
N LEU A 441 -19.72 -16.78 5.40
CA LEU A 441 -21.00 -16.46 6.01
C LEU A 441 -22.07 -16.22 4.96
N ASN A 442 -23.31 -16.56 5.33
CA ASN A 442 -24.52 -16.20 4.62
C ASN A 442 -24.54 -16.65 3.16
N THR A 443 -23.92 -17.79 2.81
CA THR A 443 -23.99 -18.33 1.45
C THR A 443 -25.39 -18.84 1.12
N SER A 444 -25.89 -18.59 -0.10
CA SER A 444 -27.26 -18.97 -0.46
C SER A 444 -27.42 -20.37 -1.04
N LEU A 445 -26.33 -21.05 -1.40
CA LEU A 445 -26.37 -22.43 -1.89
C LEU A 445 -25.32 -23.33 -1.23
N VAL A 446 -24.03 -22.95 -1.27
CA VAL A 446 -22.96 -23.73 -0.62
C VAL A 446 -21.91 -22.81 0.01
N GLY A 447 -21.47 -23.13 1.22
CA GLY A 447 -20.27 -22.52 1.81
C GLY A 447 -19.01 -22.83 1.01
N VAL A 448 -18.60 -24.10 1.03
CA VAL A 448 -17.48 -24.64 0.24
C VAL A 448 -18.01 -25.76 -0.64
N TYR A 449 -17.88 -25.59 -1.95
CA TYR A 449 -18.26 -26.57 -2.96
C TYR A 449 -16.99 -27.13 -3.59
N VAL A 450 -16.80 -28.43 -3.54
CA VAL A 450 -15.70 -29.13 -4.21
C VAL A 450 -16.31 -30.05 -5.25
N ASN A 451 -15.94 -29.86 -6.51
CA ASN A 451 -16.48 -30.61 -7.63
C ASN A 451 -15.33 -31.16 -8.47
N MET A 452 -15.25 -32.48 -8.66
CA MET A 452 -14.14 -33.17 -9.35
C MET A 452 -12.73 -33.00 -8.73
N GLY A 453 -12.55 -32.11 -7.76
CA GLY A 453 -11.23 -31.86 -7.16
C GLY A 453 -10.78 -32.92 -6.16
N ASP A 454 -9.52 -33.33 -6.28
CA ASP A 454 -8.89 -34.36 -5.45
C ASP A 454 -7.83 -33.82 -4.49
N TYR A 455 -7.59 -34.56 -3.42
CA TYR A 455 -6.52 -34.28 -2.44
C TYR A 455 -6.58 -32.87 -1.81
N ASN A 456 -7.76 -32.24 -1.79
CA ASN A 456 -7.92 -30.93 -1.20
C ASN A 456 -7.88 -31.00 0.32
N TYR A 457 -7.31 -29.97 0.94
CA TYR A 457 -7.16 -29.83 2.38
C TYR A 457 -7.99 -28.63 2.87
N ILE A 458 -9.08 -28.93 3.57
CA ILE A 458 -10.07 -27.96 4.05
C ILE A 458 -10.00 -27.95 5.58
N ALA A 459 -9.41 -26.92 6.17
CA ALA A 459 -9.17 -26.92 7.61
C ALA A 459 -9.36 -25.59 8.34
N ASN A 460 -9.79 -25.64 9.60
CA ASN A 460 -9.93 -24.47 10.48
C ASN A 460 -10.88 -23.38 9.92
N ASN A 461 -11.80 -23.72 9.02
CA ASN A 461 -12.75 -22.76 8.47
C ASN A 461 -13.99 -22.66 9.37
N VAL A 462 -14.59 -21.47 9.42
CA VAL A 462 -15.91 -21.22 9.98
C VAL A 462 -16.88 -20.97 8.84
N VAL A 463 -17.85 -21.85 8.66
CA VAL A 463 -18.82 -21.78 7.56
C VAL A 463 -20.24 -21.76 8.10
N GLN A 464 -21.01 -20.74 7.72
CA GLN A 464 -22.42 -20.62 8.04
C GLN A 464 -23.24 -20.27 6.80
N SER A 465 -24.11 -21.18 6.39
CA SER A 465 -24.94 -21.03 5.19
C SER A 465 -26.37 -20.59 5.51
N ARG A 466 -27.07 -20.00 4.53
CA ARG A 466 -28.49 -19.58 4.64
C ARG A 466 -29.44 -20.78 4.59
N ILE A 467 -30.74 -20.52 4.69
CA ILE A 467 -31.79 -21.56 4.60
C ILE A 467 -31.62 -22.38 3.31
N ASN A 468 -31.69 -23.73 3.43
CA ASN A 468 -31.53 -24.71 2.35
C ASN A 468 -30.14 -24.76 1.68
N ALA A 469 -29.10 -24.22 2.31
CA ALA A 469 -27.74 -24.24 1.78
C ALA A 469 -26.82 -25.18 2.59
N TYR A 470 -25.90 -25.87 1.91
CA TYR A 470 -24.93 -26.77 2.56
C TYR A 470 -23.70 -25.97 3.02
N ALA A 471 -23.10 -26.32 4.16
CA ALA A 471 -21.83 -25.70 4.54
C ALA A 471 -20.68 -26.24 3.68
N LEU A 472 -20.65 -27.55 3.47
CA LEU A 472 -19.66 -28.22 2.62
C LEU A 472 -20.36 -29.22 1.71
N TRP A 473 -19.95 -29.26 0.44
CA TRP A 473 -20.50 -30.21 -0.51
C TRP A 473 -19.41 -30.73 -1.46
N PHE A 474 -19.21 -32.04 -1.45
CA PHE A 474 -18.46 -32.78 -2.45
C PHE A 474 -19.40 -33.30 -3.54
N TRP A 475 -19.11 -32.95 -4.78
CA TRP A 475 -19.92 -33.30 -5.93
C TRP A 475 -19.13 -34.05 -6.99
N TYR A 476 -19.90 -34.69 -7.85
CA TYR A 476 -19.45 -35.49 -8.96
C TYR A 476 -20.05 -34.87 -10.22
N ASP A 477 -19.20 -34.59 -11.20
CA ASP A 477 -19.62 -34.08 -12.50
C ASP A 477 -18.76 -34.77 -13.57
N ASP A 478 -19.33 -34.99 -14.76
CA ASP A 478 -18.64 -35.54 -15.93
C ASP A 478 -17.84 -36.85 -15.76
N GLY A 479 -18.18 -37.71 -14.80
CA GLY A 479 -17.45 -38.99 -14.66
C GLY A 479 -16.44 -39.02 -13.52
N ASP A 480 -16.09 -37.88 -12.93
CA ASP A 480 -15.08 -37.78 -11.89
C ASP A 480 -15.63 -37.19 -10.59
N GLY A 481 -15.33 -37.85 -9.47
CA GLY A 481 -15.87 -37.49 -8.16
C GLY A 481 -14.80 -36.91 -7.28
N SER A 482 -15.13 -35.88 -6.49
CA SER A 482 -14.17 -35.33 -5.52
C SER A 482 -13.74 -36.36 -4.48
N THR A 483 -12.50 -36.84 -4.60
CA THR A 483 -11.97 -38.01 -3.89
C THR A 483 -10.71 -37.66 -3.09
N TYR A 484 -10.44 -38.43 -2.02
CA TYR A 484 -9.24 -38.28 -1.18
C TYR A 484 -9.08 -36.89 -0.51
N ASN A 485 -10.16 -36.14 -0.37
CA ASN A 485 -10.13 -34.83 0.27
C ASN A 485 -10.10 -34.99 1.80
N THR A 486 -9.43 -34.06 2.49
CA THR A 486 -9.37 -34.02 3.95
C THR A 486 -10.04 -32.76 4.48
N VAL A 487 -10.99 -32.96 5.39
CA VAL A 487 -11.79 -31.91 6.04
C VAL A 487 -11.55 -32.03 7.54
N THR A 488 -10.87 -31.04 8.13
CA THR A 488 -10.51 -31.13 9.55
C THR A 488 -10.59 -29.84 10.34
N ASN A 489 -10.98 -29.92 11.61
CA ASN A 489 -11.03 -28.77 12.53
C ASN A 489 -11.92 -27.62 12.04
N ASN A 490 -12.94 -27.88 11.21
CA ASN A 490 -13.85 -26.84 10.73
C ASN A 490 -15.08 -26.71 11.64
N THR A 491 -15.66 -25.52 11.67
CA THR A 491 -17.01 -25.26 12.19
C THR A 491 -17.96 -25.13 11.01
N LEU A 492 -18.82 -26.12 10.78
CA LEU A 492 -19.68 -26.22 9.60
C LEU A 492 -21.16 -26.18 9.99
N ARG A 493 -21.83 -25.08 9.66
CA ARG A 493 -23.25 -24.88 9.91
C ARG A 493 -24.04 -24.85 8.62
N GLY A 494 -24.77 -25.93 8.38
CA GLY A 494 -25.73 -26.01 7.28
C GLY A 494 -26.91 -25.07 7.51
N GLY A 495 -27.64 -24.82 6.43
CA GLY A 495 -28.91 -24.12 6.44
C GLY A 495 -29.98 -24.86 7.23
N ARG A 496 -31.09 -24.17 7.53
CA ARG A 496 -32.17 -24.70 8.37
C ARG A 496 -32.62 -26.12 7.99
N TYR A 497 -32.75 -26.44 6.71
CA TYR A 497 -33.21 -27.75 6.23
C TYR A 497 -32.17 -28.52 5.41
N ALA A 498 -30.89 -28.14 5.48
CA ALA A 498 -29.81 -28.76 4.72
C ALA A 498 -28.78 -29.39 5.67
N TYR A 499 -28.21 -30.51 5.26
CA TYR A 499 -27.10 -31.14 5.97
C TYR A 499 -25.91 -30.18 6.03
N PRO A 500 -25.15 -30.11 7.14
CA PRO A 500 -23.86 -29.45 7.16
C PRO A 500 -22.94 -29.92 6.04
N ILE A 501 -22.84 -31.24 5.83
CA ILE A 501 -21.99 -31.84 4.81
C ILE A 501 -22.84 -32.70 3.86
N ARG A 502 -22.58 -32.57 2.56
CA ARG A 502 -23.08 -33.49 1.53
C ARG A 502 -21.92 -34.10 0.74
N ILE A 503 -21.97 -35.41 0.52
CA ILE A 503 -21.03 -36.17 -0.31
C ILE A 503 -21.84 -36.89 -1.38
N GLY A 504 -21.58 -36.56 -2.64
CA GLY A 504 -22.22 -37.18 -3.80
C GLY A 504 -21.74 -38.61 -4.07
N ALA A 505 -22.51 -39.36 -4.85
CA ALA A 505 -22.06 -40.65 -5.36
C ALA A 505 -20.79 -40.48 -6.21
N GLY A 506 -19.82 -41.37 -6.04
CA GLY A 506 -18.52 -41.27 -6.72
C GLY A 506 -17.49 -40.40 -6.00
N CYS A 507 -17.88 -39.57 -5.02
CA CYS A 507 -16.97 -38.80 -4.18
C CYS A 507 -16.40 -39.68 -3.05
N ASN A 508 -15.34 -40.43 -3.35
CA ASN A 508 -14.92 -41.55 -2.50
C ASN A 508 -13.72 -41.21 -1.60
N TYR A 509 -13.46 -42.05 -0.60
CA TYR A 509 -12.23 -42.01 0.21
C TYR A 509 -11.91 -40.66 0.86
N ASN A 510 -12.94 -39.85 1.10
CA ASN A 510 -12.82 -38.56 1.77
C ASN A 510 -12.64 -38.76 3.28
N ARG A 511 -11.97 -37.83 3.94
CA ARG A 511 -11.66 -37.88 5.38
C ARG A 511 -12.29 -36.70 6.09
N ILE A 512 -13.29 -36.94 6.92
CA ILE A 512 -14.03 -35.93 7.68
C ILE A 512 -13.69 -36.12 9.17
N ILE A 513 -12.80 -35.30 9.71
CA ILE A 513 -12.16 -35.54 11.00
C ILE A 513 -12.21 -34.29 11.89
N ASN A 514 -12.47 -34.40 13.20
CA ASN A 514 -12.33 -33.27 14.15
C ASN A 514 -13.17 -32.02 13.80
N ASN A 515 -14.31 -32.13 13.11
CA ASN A 515 -15.14 -30.97 12.77
C ASN A 515 -16.29 -30.79 13.77
N HIS A 516 -16.72 -29.55 13.98
CA HIS A 516 -17.98 -29.23 14.66
C HIS A 516 -19.08 -29.00 13.62
N LEU A 517 -20.14 -29.80 13.67
CA LEU A 517 -21.24 -29.83 12.71
C LEU A 517 -22.53 -29.32 13.36
N TYR A 518 -23.19 -28.37 12.70
CA TYR A 518 -24.39 -27.73 13.21
C TYR A 518 -25.54 -27.88 12.20
N ALA A 519 -26.43 -28.83 12.48
CA ALA A 519 -27.72 -28.95 11.82
C ALA A 519 -28.84 -28.33 12.69
N GLN A 520 -29.88 -27.78 12.06
CA GLN A 520 -31.05 -27.27 12.78
C GLN A 520 -32.27 -28.18 12.59
N ASN A 521 -32.84 -28.20 11.38
CA ASN A 521 -33.98 -29.04 10.99
C ASN A 521 -33.62 -29.94 9.80
N ALA A 522 -32.34 -30.29 9.65
CA ALA A 522 -31.90 -31.25 8.64
C ALA A 522 -32.14 -32.68 9.13
N PRO A 523 -32.30 -33.68 8.23
CA PRO A 523 -32.49 -35.07 8.64
C PRO A 523 -31.26 -35.70 9.31
N GLY A 524 -30.09 -35.06 9.24
CA GLY A 524 -28.86 -35.50 9.89
C GLY A 524 -27.72 -34.49 9.73
N MET A 525 -26.52 -34.87 10.20
CA MET A 525 -25.31 -34.03 10.09
C MET A 525 -24.58 -34.18 8.76
N VAL A 526 -24.65 -35.37 8.16
CA VAL A 526 -23.99 -35.68 6.88
C VAL A 526 -24.93 -36.47 5.99
N GLN A 527 -25.01 -36.07 4.72
CA GLN A 527 -25.61 -36.87 3.65
C GLN A 527 -24.48 -37.48 2.84
N ASP A 528 -24.23 -38.78 3.00
CA ASP A 528 -23.12 -39.47 2.31
C ASP A 528 -23.65 -40.52 1.33
N ALA A 529 -23.38 -40.31 0.05
CA ALA A 529 -23.60 -41.28 -1.02
C ALA A 529 -22.28 -41.80 -1.62
N GLY A 530 -21.13 -41.37 -1.08
CA GLY A 530 -19.80 -41.85 -1.47
C GLY A 530 -19.45 -43.19 -0.86
N THR A 531 -18.28 -43.71 -1.20
CA THR A 531 -17.74 -44.97 -0.66
C THR A 531 -16.38 -44.75 0.00
N GLY A 532 -16.11 -45.48 1.09
CA GLY A 532 -14.82 -45.41 1.78
C GLY A 532 -14.56 -44.09 2.53
N THR A 533 -15.56 -43.24 2.73
CA THR A 533 -15.43 -42.04 3.56
C THR A 533 -15.09 -42.42 5.01
N VAL A 534 -14.10 -41.76 5.58
CA VAL A 534 -13.66 -41.94 6.97
C VAL A 534 -14.19 -40.81 7.83
N TYR A 535 -14.94 -41.16 8.87
CA TYR A 535 -15.42 -40.24 9.90
C TYR A 535 -14.70 -40.49 11.21
N ASN A 536 -14.14 -39.45 11.83
CA ASN A 536 -13.50 -39.60 13.13
C ASN A 536 -13.59 -38.31 13.96
N ASN A 537 -13.94 -38.43 15.24
CA ASN A 537 -13.92 -37.32 16.19
C ASN A 537 -14.68 -36.07 15.73
N ASN A 538 -15.79 -36.21 15.01
CA ASN A 538 -16.63 -35.06 14.68
C ASN A 538 -17.62 -34.81 15.82
N TYR A 539 -17.95 -33.55 16.09
CA TYR A 539 -18.79 -33.13 17.20
C TYR A 539 -20.03 -32.41 16.70
N ASP A 540 -21.14 -32.51 17.42
CA ASP A 540 -22.35 -31.74 17.14
C ASP A 540 -22.34 -30.36 17.82
N ALA A 541 -23.47 -29.65 17.70
CA ALA A 541 -23.67 -28.33 18.29
C ALA A 541 -23.61 -28.29 19.83
N THR A 542 -23.70 -29.44 20.50
CA THR A 542 -23.62 -29.58 21.97
C THR A 542 -22.23 -30.00 22.44
N ASN A 543 -21.25 -30.05 21.53
CA ASN A 543 -19.93 -30.66 21.74
C ASN A 543 -19.98 -32.16 22.05
N SER A 544 -21.08 -32.82 21.73
CA SER A 544 -21.17 -34.27 21.84
C SER A 544 -20.52 -34.91 20.62
N LEU A 545 -19.83 -36.03 20.84
CA LEU A 545 -19.24 -36.81 19.75
C LEU A 545 -20.37 -37.31 18.84
N TRP A 546 -20.32 -36.93 17.57
CA TRP A 546 -21.27 -37.40 16.56
C TRP A 546 -20.98 -38.87 16.23
N LEU A 547 -22.01 -39.70 16.31
CA LEU A 547 -22.01 -41.09 15.86
C LEU A 547 -22.78 -41.09 14.53
N PRO A 548 -22.16 -41.48 13.41
CA PRO A 548 -21.25 -42.62 13.29
C PRO A 548 -19.78 -42.21 13.10
N ASN A 549 -18.91 -42.52 14.07
CA ASN A 549 -17.46 -42.61 13.82
C ASN A 549 -17.19 -43.94 13.15
N THR A 550 -17.37 -43.97 11.83
CA THR A 550 -17.43 -45.21 11.04
C THR A 550 -16.51 -45.15 9.82
N GLY A 551 -16.12 -46.29 9.26
CA GLY A 551 -16.80 -47.58 9.40
C GLY A 551 -15.88 -48.77 9.17
N SER A 552 -16.18 -49.90 9.80
CA SER A 552 -17.42 -50.63 9.55
C SER A 552 -18.29 -50.95 10.78
N GLY A 553 -19.58 -50.63 10.68
CA GLY A 553 -20.65 -51.62 10.86
C GLY A 553 -21.08 -52.12 12.24
N ARG A 554 -20.41 -51.84 13.37
CA ARG A 554 -20.95 -52.21 14.71
C ARG A 554 -20.59 -51.15 15.74
N ALA A 555 -21.56 -50.32 16.12
CA ALA A 555 -21.40 -49.41 17.24
C ALA A 555 -21.45 -50.22 18.55
N VAL A 556 -20.28 -50.39 19.18
CA VAL A 556 -20.19 -50.80 20.57
C VAL A 556 -20.31 -49.53 21.41
N GLN A 557 -21.42 -49.35 22.13
CA GLN A 557 -21.56 -48.33 23.15
C GLN A 557 -20.74 -48.74 24.37
N TYR A 558 -19.79 -47.89 24.77
CA TYR A 558 -19.19 -47.94 26.09
C TYR A 558 -19.92 -46.93 26.97
N THR A 559 -20.96 -47.37 27.67
CA THR A 559 -21.41 -46.68 28.88
C THR A 559 -20.55 -47.18 30.03
N GLY A 560 -20.19 -46.30 30.98
CA GLY A 560 -19.21 -46.58 32.04
C GLY A 560 -19.47 -47.82 32.91
N ASP A 561 -20.61 -48.50 32.74
CA ASP A 561 -21.03 -49.66 33.51
C ASP A 561 -21.21 -50.94 32.66
N GLY A 562 -20.85 -50.94 31.37
CA GLY A 562 -20.92 -52.12 30.51
C GLY A 562 -20.90 -51.84 29.00
N VAL A 563 -20.62 -52.91 28.23
CA VAL A 563 -20.64 -52.92 26.76
C VAL A 563 -22.05 -53.20 26.26
N SER A 564 -22.65 -52.23 25.55
CA SER A 564 -23.91 -52.41 24.81
C SER A 564 -23.60 -52.48 23.32
N VAL A 565 -24.02 -53.55 22.65
CA VAL A 565 -23.89 -53.72 21.18
C VAL A 565 -25.28 -53.67 20.58
N ASP A 566 -25.57 -52.62 19.80
CA ASP A 566 -26.80 -52.52 19.03
C ASP A 566 -26.62 -53.27 17.70
N PHE A 567 -27.39 -54.35 17.52
CA PHE A 567 -27.36 -55.19 16.31
C PHE A 567 -28.39 -54.75 15.25
N GLY A 568 -29.16 -53.68 15.48
CA GLY A 568 -30.24 -53.24 14.57
C GLY A 568 -31.36 -54.27 14.42
N GLU A 569 -32.11 -54.22 13.30
CA GLU A 569 -33.16 -55.22 12.97
C GLU A 569 -32.62 -56.63 12.64
N ALA A 570 -31.30 -56.84 12.71
CA ALA A 570 -30.72 -58.16 12.53
C ALA A 570 -30.89 -59.00 13.80
N TYR A 571 -31.85 -59.92 13.78
CA TYR A 571 -32.03 -60.89 14.86
C TYR A 571 -30.76 -61.73 15.05
N LEU A 572 -30.26 -61.77 16.28
CA LEU A 572 -29.15 -62.64 16.67
C LEU A 572 -29.65 -64.10 16.62
N LYS A 573 -29.37 -64.80 15.52
CA LYS A 573 -29.80 -66.19 15.33
C LYS A 573 -28.78 -67.14 15.93
N LEU A 574 -29.10 -67.70 17.10
CA LEU A 574 -28.42 -68.90 17.59
C LEU A 574 -28.94 -70.10 16.79
N THR A 575 -28.03 -70.95 16.32
CA THR A 575 -28.39 -72.20 15.64
C THR A 575 -28.57 -73.29 16.69
N PRO A 576 -29.77 -73.87 16.85
CA PRO A 576 -29.98 -75.01 17.74
C PRO A 576 -29.04 -76.17 17.41
N VAL A 577 -28.37 -76.73 18.42
CA VAL A 577 -27.60 -77.97 18.27
C VAL A 577 -28.06 -79.01 19.27
N ALA A 578 -27.93 -80.31 18.97
CA ALA A 578 -28.54 -81.38 19.77
C ALA A 578 -27.81 -81.66 21.09
N SER A 579 -26.53 -81.25 21.18
CA SER A 579 -25.70 -81.44 22.36
C SER A 579 -24.98 -80.14 22.69
N PRO A 580 -24.82 -79.81 23.98
CA PRO A 580 -24.04 -78.65 24.36
C PRO A 580 -22.56 -78.81 23.93
N PRO A 581 -21.83 -77.71 23.70
CA PRO A 581 -20.40 -77.72 23.43
C PRO A 581 -19.62 -78.58 24.45
N GLY A 582 -18.70 -79.43 23.97
CA GLY A 582 -17.96 -80.38 24.81
C GLY A 582 -16.87 -79.76 25.71
N SER A 583 -16.48 -78.50 25.44
CA SER A 583 -15.43 -77.78 26.18
C SER A 583 -15.78 -76.28 26.35
N PRO A 584 -16.87 -75.93 27.05
CA PRO A 584 -17.30 -74.54 27.18
C PRO A 584 -16.44 -73.78 28.20
N THR A 585 -16.24 -72.48 27.97
CA THR A 585 -15.75 -71.55 29.00
C THR A 585 -16.93 -70.88 29.70
N GLU A 586 -16.73 -70.41 30.94
CA GLU A 586 -17.75 -69.63 31.66
C GLU A 586 -18.28 -68.49 30.78
N GLY A 587 -19.61 -68.32 30.75
CA GLY A 587 -20.31 -67.36 29.90
C GLY A 587 -20.65 -67.84 28.48
N THR A 588 -20.28 -69.07 28.10
CA THR A 588 -20.71 -69.64 26.81
C THR A 588 -22.23 -69.81 26.78
N ILE A 589 -22.89 -69.34 25.72
CA ILE A 589 -24.34 -69.47 25.50
C ILE A 589 -24.60 -70.51 24.41
N TYR A 590 -25.60 -71.37 24.63
CA TYR A 590 -26.02 -72.44 23.72
C TYR A 590 -27.55 -72.50 23.68
N MET A 591 -28.12 -72.91 22.54
CA MET A 591 -29.54 -73.20 22.39
C MET A 591 -29.72 -74.65 21.94
N ASP A 592 -30.52 -75.43 22.64
CA ASP A 592 -30.82 -76.81 22.24
C ASP A 592 -31.86 -76.88 21.12
N THR A 593 -32.06 -78.09 20.58
CA THR A 593 -33.04 -78.34 19.50
C THR A 593 -34.49 -78.07 19.88
N ASP A 594 -34.79 -77.97 21.17
CA ASP A 594 -36.11 -77.60 21.71
C ASP A 594 -36.23 -76.08 21.95
N HIS A 595 -35.19 -75.32 21.59
CA HIS A 595 -35.05 -73.88 21.72
C HIS A 595 -34.87 -73.36 23.16
N HIS A 596 -34.44 -74.23 24.07
CA HIS A 596 -34.04 -73.79 25.41
C HIS A 596 -32.68 -73.13 25.38
N LEU A 597 -32.55 -72.02 26.11
CA LEU A 597 -31.36 -71.21 26.14
C LEU A 597 -30.55 -71.53 27.40
N TYR A 598 -29.28 -71.85 27.25
CA TYR A 598 -28.39 -72.18 28.37
C TYR A 598 -27.18 -71.26 28.39
N VAL A 599 -26.67 -71.01 29.61
CA VAL A 599 -25.35 -70.42 29.84
C VAL A 599 -24.49 -71.36 30.67
N TYR A 600 -23.21 -71.49 30.31
CA TYR A 600 -22.26 -72.25 31.12
C TYR A 600 -21.72 -71.36 32.25
N ASN A 601 -21.94 -71.75 33.51
CA ASN A 601 -21.54 -70.96 34.68
C ASN A 601 -20.11 -71.27 35.18
N GLY A 602 -19.28 -71.92 34.35
CA GLY A 602 -17.94 -72.37 34.72
C GLY A 602 -17.89 -73.81 35.24
N SER A 603 -19.04 -74.40 35.61
CA SER A 603 -19.13 -75.80 36.07
C SER A 603 -20.22 -76.63 35.40
N THR A 604 -21.34 -76.01 35.07
CA THR A 604 -22.54 -76.68 34.54
C THR A 604 -23.27 -75.76 33.56
N TRP A 605 -24.07 -76.36 32.68
CA TRP A 605 -25.03 -75.63 31.85
C TRP A 605 -26.26 -75.29 32.68
N VAL A 606 -26.60 -74.01 32.74
CA VAL A 606 -27.77 -73.47 33.44
C VAL A 606 -28.73 -72.94 32.39
N GLN A 607 -29.95 -73.46 32.39
CA GLN A 607 -31.02 -72.96 31.55
C GLN A 607 -31.45 -71.56 32.00
N LEU A 608 -31.65 -70.65 31.06
CA LEU A 608 -31.96 -69.24 31.26
C LEU A 608 -33.40 -68.89 30.91
N ASP A 609 -34.03 -69.67 30.04
CA ASP A 609 -35.45 -69.56 29.75
C ASP A 609 -36.26 -70.42 30.73
N ASN A 610 -37.48 -69.96 31.02
CA ASN A 610 -38.42 -70.65 31.93
C ASN A 610 -39.29 -71.66 31.19
#